data_AF-A0A3Q9RNT9-F1
#
_entry.id   AF-A0A3Q9RNT9-F1
#
_cell.length_a   1.000
_cell.length_b   1.000
_cell.length_c   1.000
_cell.angle_alpha   90.00
_cell.angle_beta   90.00
_cell.angle_gamma   90.00
#
_symmetry.space_group_name_H-M   'P 1'
#
loop_
_entity.id
_entity.type
_entity.pdbx_description
1 polymer ?
#
loop_
_entity_poly.entity_id
_entity_poly.type
_entity_poly.pdbx_seq_one_letter_code
_entity_poly.pdbx_strand_id
1 'polypeptide(L)' 'MPGKAKQYVDQSMSSVQDTVNTLQQALSSVEKQDNKEKIEQAINSLNSAQQQLSKYQD' A
#
# COMPACT_ATOMS: atom_id res chain seq x y z
N MET A 1 -10.46 2.78 -25.21
CA MET A 1 -9.16 2.27 -24.71
C MET A 1 -9.28 1.79 -23.25
N PRO A 2 -10.09 0.76 -22.96
CA PRO A 2 -10.25 0.26 -21.59
C PRO A 2 -8.99 -0.42 -21.01
N GLY A 3 -8.04 -0.86 -21.84
CA GLY A 3 -6.84 -1.56 -21.38
C GLY A 3 -5.81 -0.71 -20.61
N LYS A 4 -5.67 0.58 -20.93
CA LYS A 4 -4.66 1.45 -20.28
C LYS A 4 -5.01 1.79 -18.84
N ALA A 5 -6.29 2.02 -18.56
CA ALA A 5 -6.77 2.31 -17.21
C ALA A 5 -6.59 1.10 -16.28
N LYS A 6 -6.97 -0.10 -16.76
CA LYS A 6 -6.76 -1.35 -16.02
C LYS A 6 -5.28 -1.61 -15.73
N GLN A 7 -4.41 -1.48 -16.73
CA GLN A 7 -2.97 -1.62 -16.54
C GLN A 7 -2.41 -0.64 -15.51
N TYR A 8 -2.88 0.60 -15.51
CA TYR A 8 -2.46 1.60 -14.53
C TYR A 8 -2.93 1.26 -13.11
N VAL A 9 -4.16 0.77 -12.96
CA VAL A 9 -4.68 0.29 -11.67
C VAL A 9 -3.86 -0.90 -11.17
N ASP A 10 -3.60 -1.90 -12.02
CA ASP A 10 -2.81 -3.07 -11.65
C ASP A 10 -1.38 -2.69 -11.24
N GLN A 11 -0.71 -1.80 -11.98
CA GLN A 11 0.63 -1.28 -11.63
C GLN A 11 0.62 -0.50 -10.31
N SER A 12 -0.41 0.31 -10.08
CA SER A 12 -0.57 1.06 -8.83
C SER A 12 -0.78 0.12 -7.66
N MET A 13 -1.58 -0.93 -7.83
CA MET A 13 -1.82 -1.97 -6.83
C MET A 13 -0.53 -2.72 -6.46
N SER A 14 0.29 -3.10 -7.45
CA SER A 14 1.60 -3.72 -7.18
C SER A 14 2.52 -2.79 -6.39
N SER A 15 2.60 -1.51 -6.78
CA SER A 15 3.45 -0.52 -6.11
C SER A 15 3.03 -0.28 -4.65
N VAL A 16 1.71 -0.24 -4.39
CA VAL A 16 1.16 -0.13 -3.03
C VAL A 16 1.50 -1.36 -2.21
N GLN A 17 1.32 -2.56 -2.76
CA GLN A 17 1.63 -3.82 -2.07
C GLN A 17 3.12 -3.91 -1.69
N ASP A 18 4.03 -3.54 -2.60
CA ASP A 18 5.47 -3.54 -2.35
C ASP A 18 5.85 -2.55 -1.23
N THR A 19 5.18 -1.40 -1.20
CA THR A 19 5.37 -0.40 -0.16
C THR A 19 4.88 -0.91 1.20
N VAL A 20 3.72 -1.55 1.25
CA VAL A 20 3.18 -2.17 2.47
C VAL A 20 4.14 -3.24 3.00
N ASN A 21 4.67 -4.11 2.12
CA ASN A 21 5.63 -5.13 2.50
C ASN A 21 6.91 -4.52 3.09
N THR A 22 7.43 -3.45 2.47
CA THR A 22 8.62 -2.74 2.96
C THR A 22 8.37 -2.10 4.34
N LEU A 23 7.22 -1.48 4.54
CA LEU A 23 6.83 -0.90 5.82
C LEU A 23 6.64 -1.95 6.91
N GLN A 24 6.08 -3.12 6.59
CA GLN A 24 5.96 -4.25 7.52
C GLN A 24 7.33 -4.77 7.96
N GLN A 25 8.29 -4.87 7.04
CA GLN A 25 9.67 -5.20 7.39
C GLN A 25 10.29 -4.12 8.29
N ALA A 26 10.10 -2.84 7.97
CA ALA A 26 10.59 -1.74 8.80
C ALA A 26 10.00 -1.78 10.22
N LEU A 27 8.70 -2.07 10.35
CA LEU A 27 7.99 -2.20 11.62
C LEU A 27 8.64 -3.24 12.54
N SER A 28 9.11 -4.35 11.97
CA SER A 28 9.78 -5.42 12.72
C SER A 28 11.17 -5.03 13.27
N SER A 29 11.79 -4.01 12.68
CA SER A 29 13.16 -3.58 13.01
C SER A 29 13.24 -2.30 13.83
N VAL A 30 12.16 -1.52 13.89
CA VAL A 30 12.19 -0.20 14.54
C VAL A 30 11.94 -0.33 16.04
N GLU A 31 12.78 0.29 16.86
CA GLU A 31 12.69 0.20 18.32
C GLU A 31 11.80 1.29 18.93
N LYS A 32 11.85 2.50 18.36
CA LYS A 32 11.09 3.65 18.86
C LYS A 32 9.60 3.48 18.61
N GLN A 33 8.80 3.49 19.67
CA GLN A 33 7.34 3.32 19.63
C GLN A 33 6.67 4.33 18.68
N ASP A 34 7.01 5.61 18.77
CA ASP A 34 6.46 6.65 17.87
C ASP A 34 6.70 6.34 16.38
N ASN A 35 7.82 5.69 16.06
CA ASN A 35 8.10 5.29 14.68
C ASN A 35 7.27 4.06 14.27
N LYS A 36 7.01 3.13 15.19
CA LYS A 36 6.07 2.01 14.94
C LYS A 36 4.69 2.54 14.61
N GLU A 37 4.18 3.45 15.42
CA GLU A 37 2.85 4.05 15.24
C GLU A 37 2.72 4.77 13.90
N LYS A 38 3.75 5.53 13.50
CA LYS A 38 3.78 6.19 12.18
C LYS A 38 3.80 5.18 11.03
N ILE A 39 4.57 4.09 11.16
CA ILE A 39 4.62 3.03 10.15
C ILE A 39 3.26 2.31 10.05
N GLU A 40 2.62 2.01 11.18
CA GLU A 40 1.27 1.41 11.21
C GLU A 40 0.22 2.34 10.58
N GLN A 41 0.26 3.65 10.87
CA GLN A 41 -0.61 4.64 10.23
C GLN A 41 -0.40 4.71 8.71
N ALA A 42 0.85 4.61 8.24
CA ALA A 42 1.16 4.57 6.82
C ALA A 42 0.63 3.30 6.16
N ILE A 43 0.82 2.14 6.78
CA ILE A 43 0.26 0.85 6.31
C ILE A 43 -1.26 0.92 6.21
N ASN A 44 -1.95 1.46 7.22
CA ASN A 44 -3.41 1.59 7.23
C ASN A 44 -3.91 2.51 6.10
N SER A 45 -3.20 3.61 5.84
CA SER A 45 -3.52 4.53 4.74
C SER A 45 -3.34 3.87 3.37
N LEU A 46 -2.26 3.10 3.19
CA LEU A 46 -1.99 2.36 1.95
C LEU A 46 -3.02 1.24 1.72
N ASN A 47 -3.38 0.48 2.76
CA ASN A 47 -4.44 -0.54 2.68
C ASN A 47 -5.78 0.07 2.27
N SER A 48 -6.10 1.26 2.79
CA SER A 48 -7.32 1.99 2.41
C SER A 48 -7.29 2.42 0.94
N ALA A 49 -6.15 2.87 0.44
CA ALA A 49 -5.97 3.18 -0.98
C ALA A 49 -6.09 1.92 -1.85
N GLN A 50 -5.53 0.80 -1.41
CA GLN A 50 -5.62 -0.49 -2.08
C GLN A 50 -7.08 -0.97 -2.22
N GLN A 51 -7.88 -0.84 -1.16
CA GLN A 51 -9.33 -1.13 -1.18
C GLN A 51 -10.13 -0.20 -2.09
N GLN A 52 -9.68 1.05 -2.28
CA GLN A 52 -10.33 1.97 -3.23
C GLN A 52 -9.97 1.59 -4.67
N LEU A 53 -8.70 1.30 -4.92
CA LEU A 53 -8.20 0.90 -6.24
C LEU A 53 -8.79 -0.43 -6.71
N SER A 54 -9.04 -1.39 -5.81
CA SER A 54 -9.65 -2.66 -6.17
C SER A 54 -11.06 -2.53 -6.77
N LYS A 55 -11.77 -1.41 -6.52
CA LYS A 55 -13.09 -1.12 -7.12
C LYS A 55 -13.03 -0.82 -8.61
N TYR A 56 -11.84 -0.52 -9.14
CA TYR A 56 -11.61 -0.22 -10.55
C TYR A 56 -10.96 -1.40 -11.30
N GLN A 57 -10.83 -2.54 -10.63
CA GLN A 57 -10.18 -3.74 -11.18
C GLN A 57 -11.16 -4.66 -11.93
N ASP A 58 -12.46 -4.51 -11.66
CA ASP A 58 -13.60 -5.18 -12.32
C ASP A 58 -13.82 -4.71 -13.78
#